data_AF-A0A3C1EH79-F1
#
_entry.id   AF-A0A3C1EH79-F1
#
_cell.length_a   1.000
_cell.length_b   1.000
_cell.length_c   1.000
_cell.angle_alpha   90.00
_cell.angle_beta   90.00
_cell.angle_gamma   90.00
#
_symmetry.space_group_name_H-M   'P 1'
#
loop_
_entity.id
_entity.type
_entity.pdbx_description
1 polymer ?
#
loop_
_entity_poly.entity_id
_entity_poly.type
_entity_poly.pdbx_seq_one_letter_code
_entity_poly.pdbx_strand_id
1 'polypeptide(L)'
;MKILRTIRAELSAAGLAPVADRIAAIHGWGTFSVVARRTPFHPAEMERVRRFCSDYGYSMVWPDAGAKAVDSAEERALREAVSEAIAGPPGEREAGLFDLSPATDDSPYFHRFLRLRTLPEFRRLLGSQWVPFVEWGIVFLVLSLGVSLVLAAMLLLLPAVFARDGTGKAATASVAGYFTALGLAYMLVELTFLKAGILVLGDTIRAACLAIGGFSFFSGIGSAVSGRWESERTMRWVFAGIAVCVVAGFVTLSTAAGPLLAHGWAVRTAAFVAALAPAAFLMGIPFPAAISRLGAVGGSAIPFAWAVNGFFSVAGASLASIGALWLGFRWTVGIGAVLYIITGLQYRRVGR
;
A
#
# COMPACT_ATOMS: atom_id res chain seq x y z
N MET A 1 17.09 -5.45 -11.88
CA MET A 1 16.22 -5.49 -13.09
C MET A 1 14.99 -4.60 -12.99
N LYS A 2 14.07 -4.84 -12.04
CA LYS A 2 12.84 -4.02 -11.91
C LYS A 2 13.12 -2.51 -11.81
N ILE A 3 14.10 -2.10 -11.01
CA ILE A 3 14.55 -0.70 -10.93
C ILE A 3 14.95 -0.12 -12.29
N LEU A 4 15.74 -0.85 -13.09
CA LEU A 4 16.16 -0.40 -14.43
C LEU A 4 14.98 -0.25 -15.38
N ARG A 5 14.03 -1.19 -15.34
CA ARG A 5 12.78 -1.10 -16.12
C ARG A 5 11.91 0.08 -15.68
N THR A 6 11.86 0.38 -14.38
CA THR A 6 11.20 1.59 -13.86
C THR A 6 11.87 2.86 -14.41
N ILE A 7 13.19 2.99 -14.27
CA ILE A 7 13.93 4.14 -14.80
C ILE A 7 13.71 4.30 -16.30
N ARG A 8 13.74 3.19 -17.05
CA ARG A 8 13.48 3.19 -18.48
C ARG A 8 12.08 3.69 -18.82
N ALA A 9 11.07 3.19 -18.12
CA ALA A 9 9.68 3.60 -18.31
C ALA A 9 9.52 5.10 -18.06
N GLU A 10 10.09 5.61 -16.97
CA GLU A 10 10.05 7.04 -16.61
C GLU A 10 10.75 7.93 -17.63
N LEU A 11 11.99 7.59 -18.03
CA LEU A 11 12.72 8.36 -19.04
C LEU A 11 12.00 8.33 -20.40
N SER A 12 11.41 7.20 -20.77
CA SER A 12 10.63 7.07 -22.01
C SER A 12 9.35 7.91 -21.97
N ALA A 13 8.61 7.87 -20.86
CA ALA A 13 7.40 8.67 -20.65
C ALA A 13 7.70 10.18 -20.67
N ALA A 14 8.90 10.58 -20.24
CA ALA A 14 9.39 11.95 -20.33
C ALA A 14 9.91 12.36 -21.72
N GLY A 15 9.85 11.48 -22.74
CA GLY A 15 10.34 11.75 -24.09
C GLY A 15 11.87 11.77 -24.21
N LEU A 16 12.60 11.21 -23.24
CA LEU A 16 14.07 11.26 -23.18
C LEU A 16 14.72 10.02 -23.84
N ALA A 17 14.53 9.88 -25.15
CA ALA A 17 15.23 8.87 -25.96
C ALA A 17 16.59 9.40 -26.48
N PRO A 18 17.56 8.52 -26.83
CA PRO A 18 17.64 7.13 -26.42
C PRO A 18 17.90 7.01 -24.90
N VAL A 19 17.26 6.03 -24.25
CA VAL A 19 17.40 5.81 -22.80
C VAL A 19 18.74 5.16 -22.44
N ALA A 20 19.27 4.34 -23.36
CA ALA A 20 20.56 3.65 -23.24
C ALA A 20 21.71 4.59 -22.82
N ASP A 21 21.77 5.77 -23.43
CA ASP A 21 22.86 6.74 -23.22
C ASP A 21 22.71 7.54 -21.92
N ARG A 22 21.63 7.34 -21.18
CA ARG A 22 21.27 8.12 -19.99
C ARG A 22 21.38 7.32 -18.70
N ILE A 23 21.83 6.06 -18.81
CA ILE A 23 21.98 5.12 -17.70
C ILE A 23 23.42 4.61 -17.69
N ALA A 24 23.99 4.47 -16.49
CA ALA A 24 25.20 3.72 -16.23
C ALA A 24 24.94 2.74 -15.08
N ALA A 25 25.37 1.48 -15.21
CA ALA A 25 25.20 0.46 -14.19
C ALA A 25 26.55 -0.19 -13.84
N ILE A 26 26.84 -0.26 -12.54
CA ILE A 26 28.11 -0.74 -11.99
C ILE A 26 27.81 -1.82 -10.95
N HIS A 27 28.55 -2.93 -11.02
CA HIS A 27 28.53 -4.00 -10.04
C HIS A 27 29.85 -4.02 -9.26
N GLY A 28 29.78 -3.67 -7.97
CA GLY A 28 30.91 -3.75 -7.04
C GLY A 28 30.86 -5.01 -6.17
N TRP A 29 31.76 -5.13 -5.20
CA TRP A 29 31.93 -6.32 -4.34
C TRP A 29 30.68 -6.75 -3.55
N GLY A 30 29.73 -5.86 -3.33
CA GLY A 30 28.46 -6.16 -2.66
C GLY A 30 27.35 -5.17 -2.96
N THR A 31 27.52 -4.35 -3.99
CA THR A 31 26.59 -3.28 -4.34
C THR A 31 26.34 -3.26 -5.85
N PHE A 32 25.12 -2.92 -6.21
CA PHE A 32 24.73 -2.65 -7.59
C PHE A 32 24.32 -1.18 -7.68
N SER A 33 25.15 -0.37 -8.32
CA SER A 33 24.96 1.08 -8.43
C SER A 33 24.41 1.42 -9.80
N VAL A 34 23.31 2.17 -9.82
CA VAL A 34 22.68 2.67 -11.05
C VAL A 34 22.66 4.18 -11.00
N VAL A 35 23.19 4.81 -12.04
CA VAL A 35 23.12 6.25 -12.24
C VAL A 35 22.25 6.52 -13.46
N ALA A 36 21.20 7.30 -13.29
CA ALA A 36 20.31 7.72 -14.36
C ALA A 36 20.16 9.24 -14.35
N ARG A 37 20.15 9.88 -15.51
CA ARG A 37 20.05 11.34 -15.61
C ARG A 37 19.28 11.80 -16.84
N ARG A 38 18.82 13.05 -16.83
CA ARG A 38 18.03 13.63 -17.92
C ARG A 38 18.84 14.01 -19.16
N THR A 39 20.17 13.94 -19.12
CA THR A 39 21.07 14.27 -20.25
C THR A 39 21.91 13.04 -20.64
N PRO A 40 22.20 12.79 -21.93
CA PRO A 40 23.05 11.66 -22.31
C PRO A 40 24.46 11.78 -21.70
N PHE A 41 25.07 10.67 -21.28
CA PHE A 41 26.44 10.62 -20.78
C PHE A 41 27.44 11.04 -21.85
N HIS A 42 28.35 11.95 -21.49
CA HIS A 42 29.45 12.32 -22.37
C HIS A 42 30.49 11.19 -22.39
N PRO A 43 31.14 10.87 -23.53
CA PRO A 43 32.15 9.81 -23.60
C PRO A 43 33.25 9.95 -22.54
N ALA A 44 33.71 11.18 -22.27
CA ALA A 44 34.72 11.45 -21.23
C ALA A 44 34.23 11.16 -19.80
N GLU A 45 32.93 11.29 -19.52
CA GLU A 45 32.35 10.87 -18.25
C GLU A 45 32.35 9.36 -18.13
N MET A 46 31.97 8.67 -19.21
CA MET A 46 31.96 7.22 -19.24
C MET A 46 33.36 6.64 -19.04
N GLU A 47 34.39 7.31 -19.56
CA GLU A 47 35.78 6.92 -19.32
C GLU A 47 36.23 7.12 -17.87
N ARG A 48 35.67 8.11 -17.16
CA ARG A 48 35.91 8.24 -15.71
C ARG A 48 35.24 7.10 -14.94
N VAL A 49 34.04 6.67 -15.36
CA VAL A 49 33.35 5.52 -14.77
C VAL A 49 34.17 4.24 -14.99
N ARG A 50 34.70 4.02 -16.20
CA ARG A 50 35.58 2.87 -16.49
C ARG A 50 36.84 2.85 -15.63
N ARG A 51 37.51 3.99 -15.49
CA ARG A 51 38.68 4.11 -14.60
C ARG A 51 38.32 3.81 -13.15
N PHE A 52 37.24 4.39 -12.66
CA PHE A 52 36.71 4.06 -11.32
C PHE A 52 36.47 2.56 -11.16
N CYS A 53 35.84 1.90 -12.14
CA CYS A 53 35.66 0.46 -12.11
C CYS A 53 37.00 -0.30 -12.07
N SER A 54 37.99 0.12 -12.85
CA SER A 54 39.32 -0.49 -12.86
C SER A 54 40.05 -0.32 -11.53
N ASP A 55 40.05 0.89 -10.96
CA ASP A 55 40.80 1.23 -9.74
C ASP A 55 40.29 0.46 -8.51
N TYR A 56 38.99 0.20 -8.45
CA TYR A 56 38.34 -0.48 -7.32
C TYR A 56 37.99 -1.95 -7.58
N GLY A 57 38.34 -2.47 -8.77
CA GLY A 57 38.01 -3.84 -9.18
C GLY A 57 36.51 -4.09 -9.39
N TYR A 58 35.75 -3.05 -9.75
CA TYR A 58 34.33 -3.20 -10.07
C TYR A 58 34.12 -3.53 -11.54
N SER A 59 32.93 -4.05 -11.82
CA SER A 59 32.49 -4.33 -13.18
C SER A 59 31.52 -3.27 -13.67
N MET A 60 31.79 -2.73 -14.85
CA MET A 60 30.85 -1.88 -15.56
C MET A 60 29.89 -2.78 -16.34
N VAL A 61 28.63 -2.79 -15.95
CA VAL A 61 27.58 -3.67 -16.50
C VAL A 61 26.80 -2.99 -17.62
N TRP A 62 26.70 -1.66 -17.60
CA TRP A 62 26.11 -0.87 -18.70
C TRP A 62 26.70 0.55 -18.82
N PRO A 63 26.93 1.06 -20.05
CA PRO A 63 26.95 0.34 -21.33
C PRO A 63 27.98 -0.80 -21.34
N ASP A 64 27.70 -1.86 -22.12
CA ASP A 64 28.58 -3.02 -22.19
C ASP A 64 29.98 -2.60 -22.64
N ALA A 65 30.96 -2.71 -21.76
CA ALA A 65 32.35 -2.40 -22.04
C ALA A 65 33.09 -3.57 -22.73
N GLY A 66 32.35 -4.64 -23.07
CA GLY A 66 32.87 -5.91 -23.56
C GLY A 66 33.16 -6.85 -22.40
N ALA A 67 32.64 -8.07 -22.48
CA ALA A 67 32.97 -9.13 -21.54
C ALA A 67 34.50 -9.38 -21.58
N LYS A 68 35.15 -9.35 -20.42
CA LYS A 68 36.52 -9.85 -20.33
C LYS A 68 36.46 -11.38 -20.43
N ALA A 69 37.47 -12.00 -21.04
CA ALA A 69 37.53 -13.47 -21.17
C ALA A 69 37.49 -14.23 -19.82
N VAL A 70 37.64 -13.51 -18.70
CA VAL A 70 37.66 -14.01 -17.32
C VAL A 70 36.30 -13.90 -16.62
N ASP A 71 35.29 -13.32 -17.27
CA ASP A 71 34.00 -13.07 -16.62
C ASP A 71 33.27 -14.38 -16.29
N SER A 72 32.82 -14.48 -15.03
CA SER A 72 32.05 -15.62 -14.55
C SER A 72 30.73 -15.77 -15.34
N ALA A 73 30.16 -16.96 -15.33
CA ALA A 73 28.84 -17.19 -15.95
C ALA A 73 27.76 -16.28 -15.34
N GLU A 74 27.86 -16.00 -14.04
CA GLU A 74 26.96 -15.10 -13.32
C GLU A 74 27.05 -13.66 -13.83
N GLU A 75 28.27 -13.16 -14.07
CA GLU A 75 28.49 -11.79 -14.53
C GLU A 75 28.01 -11.58 -15.98
N ARG A 76 28.17 -12.61 -16.82
CA ARG A 76 27.57 -12.63 -18.17
C ARG A 76 26.04 -12.61 -18.11
N ALA A 77 25.44 -13.45 -17.28
CA ALA A 77 23.98 -13.47 -17.10
C ALA A 77 23.46 -12.12 -16.56
N LEU A 78 24.21 -11.47 -15.65
CA LEU A 78 23.87 -10.15 -15.13
C LEU A 78 23.91 -9.08 -16.22
N ARG A 79 24.95 -9.05 -17.07
CA ARG A 79 25.05 -8.11 -18.20
C ARG A 79 23.92 -8.29 -19.19
N GLU A 80 23.59 -9.54 -19.53
CA GLU A 80 22.47 -9.84 -20.43
C GLU A 80 21.15 -9.35 -19.85
N ALA A 81 20.88 -9.65 -18.57
CA ALA A 81 19.67 -9.20 -17.90
C ALA A 81 19.58 -7.65 -17.84
N VAL A 82 20.70 -6.95 -17.57
CA VAL A 82 20.76 -5.48 -17.57
C VAL A 82 20.49 -4.92 -18.97
N SER A 83 21.11 -5.49 -19.99
CA SER A 83 20.91 -5.10 -21.39
C SER A 83 19.44 -5.27 -21.79
N GLU A 84 18.82 -6.41 -21.46
CA GLU A 84 17.39 -6.63 -21.69
C GLU A 84 16.51 -5.61 -20.94
N ALA A 85 16.87 -5.28 -19.69
CA ALA A 85 16.10 -4.33 -18.89
C ALA A 85 16.18 -2.88 -19.41
N ILE A 86 17.29 -2.49 -20.03
CA ILE A 86 17.53 -1.12 -20.52
C ILE A 86 17.12 -0.98 -22.00
N ALA A 87 17.53 -1.90 -22.85
CA ALA A 87 17.38 -1.83 -24.31
C ALA A 87 16.34 -2.79 -24.89
N GLY A 88 15.87 -3.78 -24.11
CA GLY A 88 14.88 -4.76 -24.59
C GLY A 88 13.52 -4.11 -24.91
N PRO A 89 12.69 -4.76 -25.76
CA PRO A 89 11.39 -4.22 -26.15
C PRO A 89 10.49 -3.93 -24.93
N PRO A 90 9.71 -2.83 -24.95
CA PRO A 90 8.74 -2.56 -23.91
C PRO A 90 7.65 -3.65 -23.91
N GLY A 91 7.56 -4.41 -22.82
CA GLY A 91 6.43 -5.32 -22.55
C GLY A 91 6.65 -6.82 -22.81
N GLU A 92 7.78 -7.26 -23.37
CA GLU A 92 7.82 -8.59 -23.99
C GLU A 92 8.04 -9.81 -23.06
N ARG A 93 8.17 -9.64 -21.74
CA ARG A 93 8.16 -10.78 -20.80
C ARG A 93 7.29 -10.52 -19.57
N GLU A 94 5.99 -10.37 -19.81
CA GLU A 94 4.97 -10.76 -18.82
C GLU A 94 4.92 -12.28 -18.61
N ALA A 95 5.61 -13.09 -19.43
CA ALA A 95 5.64 -14.56 -19.32
C ALA A 95 6.80 -15.12 -18.46
N GLY A 96 7.57 -14.27 -17.78
CA GLY A 96 8.64 -14.73 -16.88
C GLY A 96 8.13 -15.20 -15.52
N LEU A 97 8.90 -16.07 -14.85
CA LEU A 97 8.65 -16.51 -13.48
C LEU A 97 8.48 -15.34 -12.49
N PHE A 98 9.15 -14.22 -12.75
CA PHE A 98 9.17 -13.02 -11.92
C PHE A 98 8.35 -11.85 -12.50
N ASP A 99 7.73 -11.05 -11.64
CA ASP A 99 7.16 -9.74 -11.95
C ASP A 99 8.25 -8.68 -12.03
N LEU A 100 8.52 -8.22 -13.25
CA LEU A 100 9.49 -7.17 -13.56
C LEU A 100 8.80 -5.94 -14.16
N SER A 101 7.49 -5.77 -13.92
CA SER A 101 6.77 -4.56 -14.30
C SER A 101 7.39 -3.32 -13.63
N PRO A 102 7.43 -2.15 -14.29
CA PRO A 102 7.81 -0.90 -13.65
C PRO A 102 7.01 -0.63 -12.38
N ALA A 103 7.70 -0.22 -11.31
CA ALA A 103 7.03 0.27 -10.11
C ALA A 103 6.42 1.65 -10.37
N THR A 104 5.28 1.95 -9.74
CA THR A 104 4.57 3.22 -9.85
C THR A 104 4.38 3.83 -8.47
N ASP A 105 4.04 5.12 -8.38
CA ASP A 105 3.68 5.76 -7.10
C ASP A 105 2.44 5.15 -6.45
N ASP A 106 1.57 4.50 -7.24
CA ASP A 106 0.40 3.78 -6.76
C ASP A 106 0.75 2.42 -6.13
N SER A 107 1.88 1.83 -6.52
CA SER A 107 2.40 0.55 -6.02
C SER A 107 3.93 0.58 -6.02
N PRO A 108 4.57 1.29 -5.06
CA PRO A 108 6.01 1.58 -5.06
C PRO A 108 6.85 0.41 -4.51
N TYR A 109 6.58 -0.82 -4.94
CA TYR A 109 7.18 -2.05 -4.42
C TYR A 109 8.20 -2.64 -5.40
N PHE A 110 9.45 -2.17 -5.29
CA PHE A 110 10.58 -2.65 -6.09
C PHE A 110 11.04 -4.07 -5.74
N HIS A 111 10.72 -4.55 -4.53
CA HIS A 111 11.07 -5.88 -4.04
C HIS A 111 9.99 -6.93 -4.35
N ARG A 112 8.88 -6.53 -5.00
CA ARG A 112 7.82 -7.44 -5.42
C ARG A 112 8.17 -8.07 -6.77
N PHE A 113 8.59 -9.32 -6.75
CA PHE A 113 8.94 -10.16 -7.90
C PHE A 113 8.07 -11.42 -7.97
N LEU A 114 7.50 -11.86 -6.85
CA LEU A 114 6.73 -13.09 -6.77
C LEU A 114 5.37 -12.89 -7.47
N ARG A 115 5.07 -13.76 -8.44
CA ARG A 115 3.72 -13.91 -8.97
C ARG A 115 3.08 -15.12 -8.29
N LEU A 116 1.94 -14.92 -7.64
CA LEU A 116 1.26 -16.03 -6.95
C LEU A 116 0.93 -17.20 -7.90
N ARG A 117 0.73 -16.91 -9.19
CA ARG A 117 0.45 -17.91 -10.24
C ARG A 117 1.66 -18.76 -10.61
N THR A 118 2.91 -18.29 -10.43
CA THR A 118 4.14 -19.02 -10.81
C THR A 118 4.75 -19.81 -9.66
N LEU A 119 4.19 -19.73 -8.44
CA LEU A 119 4.63 -20.49 -7.27
C LEU A 119 4.75 -22.02 -7.49
N PRO A 120 3.78 -22.69 -8.15
CA PRO A 120 3.92 -24.13 -8.44
C PRO A 120 5.10 -24.43 -9.37
N GLU A 121 5.38 -23.54 -10.31
CA GLU A 121 6.47 -23.65 -11.27
C GLU A 121 7.83 -23.42 -10.61
N PHE A 122 7.93 -22.45 -9.70
CA PHE A 122 9.10 -22.26 -8.82
C PHE A 122 9.46 -23.54 -8.07
N ARG A 123 8.47 -24.17 -7.44
CA ARG A 123 8.67 -25.43 -6.70
C ARG A 123 9.12 -26.56 -7.62
N ARG A 124 8.61 -26.61 -8.87
CA ARG A 124 8.99 -27.62 -9.86
C ARG A 124 10.42 -27.42 -10.37
N LEU A 125 10.84 -26.19 -10.61
CA LEU A 125 12.15 -25.85 -11.19
C LEU A 125 13.28 -25.85 -10.17
N LEU A 126 13.04 -25.33 -8.95
CA LEU A 126 14.07 -25.17 -7.91
C LEU A 126 14.05 -26.29 -6.86
N GLY A 127 13.10 -27.22 -6.91
CA GLY A 127 13.02 -28.35 -5.98
C GLY A 127 12.91 -27.87 -4.53
N SER A 128 13.91 -28.19 -3.68
CA SER A 128 13.98 -27.76 -2.27
C SER A 128 14.63 -26.37 -2.09
N GLN A 129 15.27 -25.81 -3.11
CA GLN A 129 16.02 -24.55 -3.04
C GLN A 129 15.18 -23.30 -3.36
N TRP A 130 13.86 -23.43 -3.48
CA TRP A 130 12.97 -22.31 -3.76
C TRP A 130 12.78 -21.35 -2.57
N VAL A 131 13.02 -21.83 -1.34
CA VAL A 131 12.74 -21.13 -0.07
C VAL A 131 13.42 -19.75 0.06
N PRO A 132 14.70 -19.55 -0.33
CA PRO A 132 15.34 -18.23 -0.30
C PRO A 132 14.74 -17.21 -1.27
N PHE A 133 14.06 -17.67 -2.33
CA PHE A 133 13.42 -16.80 -3.33
C PHE A 133 12.00 -16.39 -2.92
N VAL A 134 11.53 -16.87 -1.76
CA VAL A 134 10.24 -16.46 -1.20
C VAL A 134 10.36 -15.07 -0.60
N GLU A 135 9.47 -14.18 -1.01
CA GLU A 135 9.30 -12.88 -0.38
C GLU A 135 8.65 -13.05 0.99
N TRP A 136 9.46 -13.31 2.01
CA TRP A 136 9.02 -13.54 3.38
C TRP A 136 8.11 -12.44 3.92
N GLY A 137 8.30 -11.19 3.49
CA GLY A 137 7.39 -10.09 3.83
C GLY A 137 5.94 -10.36 3.41
N ILE A 138 5.72 -10.93 2.21
CA ILE A 138 4.38 -11.32 1.74
C ILE A 138 3.84 -12.50 2.57
N VAL A 139 4.69 -13.49 2.86
CA VAL A 139 4.29 -14.65 3.68
C VAL A 139 3.85 -14.23 5.07
N PHE A 140 4.64 -13.40 5.76
CA PHE A 140 4.29 -12.87 7.07
C PHE A 140 3.01 -12.04 7.02
N LEU A 141 2.78 -11.28 5.94
CA LEU A 141 1.59 -10.48 5.77
C LEU A 141 0.33 -11.33 5.60
N VAL A 142 0.38 -12.36 4.74
CA VAL A 142 -0.74 -13.30 4.52
C VAL A 142 -0.98 -14.15 5.77
N LEU A 143 0.09 -14.62 6.42
CA LEU A 143 0.00 -15.38 7.67
C LEU A 143 -0.60 -14.54 8.78
N SER A 144 -0.19 -13.28 8.93
CA SER A 144 -0.76 -12.34 9.89
C SER A 144 -2.25 -12.13 9.67
N LEU A 145 -2.69 -11.99 8.40
CA LEU A 145 -4.12 -11.94 8.08
C LEU A 145 -4.83 -13.23 8.51
N GLY A 146 -4.28 -14.40 8.15
CA GLY A 146 -4.87 -15.70 8.50
C GLY A 146 -5.00 -15.89 10.01
N VAL A 147 -3.94 -15.63 10.77
CA VAL A 147 -3.93 -15.69 12.23
C VAL A 147 -4.93 -14.71 12.82
N SER A 148 -4.99 -13.47 12.32
CA SER A 148 -5.92 -12.45 12.81
C SER A 148 -7.38 -12.88 12.59
N LEU A 149 -7.70 -13.45 11.43
CA LEU A 149 -9.04 -13.96 11.12
C LEU A 149 -9.41 -15.18 11.97
N VAL A 150 -8.47 -16.10 12.20
CA VAL A 150 -8.68 -17.28 13.06
C VAL A 150 -8.92 -16.85 14.50
N LEU A 151 -8.08 -15.94 15.03
CA LEU A 151 -8.26 -15.41 16.39
C LEU A 151 -9.56 -14.62 16.52
N ALA A 152 -9.92 -13.81 15.52
CA ALA A 152 -11.19 -13.10 15.49
C ALA A 152 -12.37 -14.07 15.51
N ALA A 153 -12.37 -15.09 14.65
CA ALA A 153 -13.42 -16.11 14.61
C ALA A 153 -13.50 -16.86 15.94
N MET A 154 -12.36 -17.28 16.50
CA MET A 154 -12.32 -17.97 17.78
C MET A 154 -12.88 -17.08 18.90
N LEU A 155 -12.39 -15.86 19.06
CA LEU A 155 -12.75 -14.99 20.19
C LEU A 155 -14.15 -14.36 20.06
N LEU A 156 -14.69 -14.24 18.83
CA LEU A 156 -16.06 -13.77 18.62
C LEU A 156 -17.09 -14.91 18.71
N LEU A 157 -16.77 -16.11 18.22
CA LEU A 157 -17.71 -17.25 18.20
C LEU A 157 -17.68 -18.05 19.50
N LEU A 158 -16.53 -18.17 20.18
CA LEU A 158 -16.40 -18.98 21.39
C LEU A 158 -17.33 -18.50 22.53
N PRO A 159 -17.43 -17.21 22.87
CA PRO A 159 -18.40 -16.75 23.87
C PRO A 159 -19.85 -17.00 23.45
N ALA A 160 -20.14 -16.98 22.14
CA ALA A 160 -21.49 -17.23 21.62
C ALA A 160 -21.92 -18.70 21.75
N VAL A 161 -20.98 -19.65 21.83
CA VAL A 161 -21.27 -21.07 22.12
C VAL A 161 -21.67 -21.28 23.59
N PHE A 162 -21.14 -20.45 24.50
CA PHE A 162 -21.44 -20.52 25.94
C PHE A 162 -22.59 -19.60 26.37
N ALA A 163 -23.01 -18.67 25.50
CA ALA A 163 -24.14 -17.80 25.76
C ALA A 163 -25.45 -18.61 25.73
N ARG A 164 -26.16 -18.64 26.87
CA ARG A 164 -27.42 -19.39 27.03
C ARG A 164 -28.65 -18.63 26.55
N ASP A 165 -28.53 -17.34 26.27
CA ASP A 165 -29.66 -16.49 25.91
C ASP A 165 -29.72 -16.24 24.39
N GLY A 166 -30.87 -16.59 23.81
CA GLY A 166 -31.21 -16.41 22.41
C GLY A 166 -31.45 -14.96 22.00
N THR A 167 -30.49 -14.06 22.28
CA THR A 167 -30.52 -12.70 21.72
C THR A 167 -30.58 -12.79 20.21
N GLY A 168 -31.59 -12.16 19.60
CA GLY A 168 -32.01 -12.37 18.21
C GLY A 168 -30.85 -12.38 17.21
N LYS A 169 -30.59 -13.55 16.62
CA LYS A 169 -29.49 -13.81 15.67
C LYS A 169 -29.38 -12.77 14.55
N ALA A 170 -30.51 -12.22 14.10
CA ALA A 170 -30.57 -11.20 13.05
C ALA A 170 -30.00 -9.84 13.50
N ALA A 171 -30.27 -9.42 14.75
CA ALA A 171 -29.72 -8.19 15.31
C ALA A 171 -28.19 -8.31 15.44
N THR A 172 -27.70 -9.45 15.94
CA THR A 172 -26.26 -9.75 16.06
C THR A 172 -25.54 -9.74 14.71
N ALA A 173 -26.14 -10.32 13.66
CA ALA A 173 -25.56 -10.32 12.32
C ALA A 173 -25.49 -8.91 11.70
N SER A 174 -26.52 -8.07 11.91
CA SER A 174 -26.53 -6.69 11.40
C SER A 174 -25.47 -5.81 12.07
N VAL A 175 -25.29 -5.97 13.39
CA VAL A 175 -24.25 -5.32 14.18
C VAL A 175 -22.87 -5.80 13.72
N ALA A 176 -22.68 -7.12 13.58
CA ALA A 176 -21.41 -7.67 13.09
C ALA A 176 -21.04 -7.12 11.71
N GLY A 177 -21.99 -7.12 10.76
CA GLY A 177 -21.77 -6.60 9.41
C GLY A 177 -21.35 -5.13 9.41
N TYR A 178 -22.07 -4.29 10.16
CA TYR A 178 -21.80 -2.86 10.26
C TYR A 178 -20.41 -2.57 10.85
N PHE A 179 -20.09 -3.15 12.02
CA PHE A 179 -18.83 -2.88 12.71
C PHE A 179 -17.62 -3.52 12.04
N THR A 180 -17.81 -4.64 11.32
CA THR A 180 -16.81 -5.22 10.42
C THR A 180 -16.47 -4.27 9.28
N ALA A 181 -17.49 -3.84 8.52
CA ALA A 181 -17.29 -2.96 7.38
C ALA A 181 -16.68 -1.62 7.82
N LEU A 182 -17.12 -1.07 8.96
CA LEU A 182 -16.60 0.17 9.52
C LEU A 182 -15.11 0.07 9.88
N GLY A 183 -14.70 -0.99 10.59
CA GLY A 183 -13.30 -1.21 11.00
C GLY A 183 -12.38 -1.45 9.81
N LEU A 184 -12.83 -2.28 8.84
CA LEU A 184 -12.09 -2.50 7.59
C LEU A 184 -11.93 -1.19 6.80
N ALA A 185 -13.01 -0.44 6.59
CA ALA A 185 -12.98 0.80 5.82
C ALA A 185 -12.02 1.83 6.43
N TYR A 186 -12.06 2.00 7.76
CA TYR A 186 -11.18 2.92 8.47
C TYR A 186 -9.71 2.58 8.23
N MET A 187 -9.33 1.31 8.45
CA MET A 187 -7.94 0.87 8.34
C MET A 187 -7.42 0.87 6.90
N LEU A 188 -8.27 0.54 5.91
CA LEU A 188 -7.91 0.64 4.49
C LEU A 188 -7.57 2.09 4.11
N VAL A 189 -8.39 3.04 4.56
CA VAL A 189 -8.18 4.46 4.27
C VAL A 189 -6.96 5.00 5.01
N GLU A 190 -6.91 4.85 6.34
CA GLU A 190 -5.85 5.40 7.19
C GLU A 190 -4.46 4.91 6.74
N LEU A 191 -4.30 3.61 6.53
CA LEU A 191 -3.00 3.05 6.13
C LEU A 191 -2.62 3.41 4.70
N THR A 192 -3.58 3.58 3.78
CA THR A 192 -3.25 4.03 2.43
C THR A 192 -2.81 5.50 2.43
N PHE A 193 -3.45 6.35 3.24
CA PHE A 193 -2.99 7.72 3.44
C PHE A 193 -1.62 7.77 4.12
N LEU A 194 -1.33 6.88 5.08
CA LEU A 194 0.01 6.73 5.64
C LEU A 194 1.02 6.44 4.52
N LYS A 195 0.77 5.45 3.65
CA LYS A 195 1.67 5.10 2.55
C LYS A 195 1.85 6.24 1.54
N ALA A 196 0.79 6.93 1.17
CA ALA A 196 0.87 8.13 0.33
C ALA A 196 1.65 9.27 1.03
N GLY A 197 1.49 9.40 2.35
CA GLY A 197 2.22 10.34 3.18
C GLY A 197 3.73 10.09 3.19
N ILE A 198 4.18 8.83 3.10
CA ILE A 198 5.62 8.50 2.99
C ILE A 198 6.22 9.17 1.75
N LEU A 199 5.53 9.11 0.61
CA LEU A 199 5.99 9.76 -0.62
C LEU A 199 6.02 11.28 -0.47
N VAL A 200 4.93 11.89 -0.01
CA VAL A 200 4.81 13.36 0.06
C VAL A 200 5.71 13.97 1.13
N LEU A 201 5.81 13.35 2.30
CA LEU A 201 6.59 13.87 3.43
C LEU A 201 8.07 13.47 3.37
N GLY A 202 8.40 12.42 2.61
CA GLY A 202 9.77 11.94 2.39
C GLY A 202 10.39 11.20 3.58
N ASP A 203 9.61 10.92 4.63
CA ASP A 203 10.07 10.25 5.85
C ASP A 203 8.98 9.37 6.46
N THR A 204 9.31 8.11 6.72
CA THR A 204 8.37 7.10 7.21
C THR A 204 7.87 7.40 8.62
N ILE A 205 8.72 7.91 9.49
CA ILE A 205 8.36 8.18 10.90
C ILE A 205 7.39 9.36 10.95
N ARG A 206 7.69 10.45 10.23
CA ARG A 206 6.83 11.63 10.14
C ARG A 206 5.49 11.31 9.48
N ALA A 207 5.50 10.50 8.43
CA ALA A 207 4.27 10.05 7.79
C ALA A 207 3.39 9.23 8.75
N ALA A 208 3.98 8.32 9.52
CA ALA A 208 3.25 7.57 10.54
C ALA A 208 2.68 8.48 11.63
N CYS A 209 3.47 9.42 12.17
CA CYS A 209 3.01 10.38 13.18
C CYS A 209 1.84 11.23 12.68
N LEU A 210 1.94 11.80 11.47
CA LEU A 210 0.90 12.68 10.93
C LEU A 210 -0.33 11.90 10.46
N ALA A 211 -0.17 10.70 9.89
CA ALA A 211 -1.30 9.88 9.49
C ALA A 211 -2.03 9.36 10.72
N ILE A 212 -1.40 8.57 11.57
CA ILE A 212 -2.05 7.94 12.73
C ILE A 212 -2.53 9.02 13.70
N GLY A 213 -1.67 10.00 14.03
CA GLY A 213 -2.01 11.09 14.93
C GLY A 213 -3.07 12.01 14.36
N GLY A 214 -2.99 12.35 13.07
CA GLY A 214 -3.98 13.19 12.39
C GLY A 214 -5.34 12.51 12.29
N PHE A 215 -5.39 11.25 11.81
CA PHE A 215 -6.62 10.48 11.77
C PHE A 215 -7.23 10.34 13.16
N SER A 216 -6.45 10.00 14.18
CA SER A 216 -6.93 9.90 15.56
C SER A 216 -7.44 11.23 16.12
N PHE A 217 -6.73 12.34 15.86
CA PHE A 217 -7.09 13.67 16.35
C PHE A 217 -8.39 14.19 15.71
N PHE A 218 -8.46 14.21 14.39
CA PHE A 218 -9.64 14.71 13.67
C PHE A 218 -10.84 13.79 13.83
N SER A 219 -10.66 12.46 13.83
CA SER A 219 -11.75 11.53 14.14
C SER A 219 -12.22 11.66 15.59
N GLY A 220 -11.33 11.95 16.54
CA GLY A 220 -11.69 12.28 17.92
C GLY A 220 -12.61 13.51 18.00
N ILE A 221 -12.30 14.57 17.24
CA ILE A 221 -13.18 15.75 17.13
C ILE A 221 -14.53 15.39 16.50
N GLY A 222 -14.52 14.61 15.43
CA GLY A 222 -15.75 14.11 14.77
C GLY A 222 -16.63 13.28 15.71
N SER A 223 -16.01 12.44 16.52
CA SER A 223 -16.65 11.64 17.56
C SER A 223 -17.31 12.52 18.63
N ALA A 224 -16.61 13.57 19.10
CA ALA A 224 -17.14 14.48 20.12
C ALA A 224 -18.40 15.25 19.68
N VAL A 225 -18.59 15.48 18.38
CA VAL A 225 -19.77 16.18 17.85
C VAL A 225 -20.87 15.23 17.34
N SER A 226 -20.65 13.92 17.40
CA SER A 226 -21.52 12.92 16.75
C SER A 226 -22.96 12.93 17.26
N GLY A 227 -23.18 13.29 18.53
CA GLY A 227 -24.52 13.33 19.15
C GLY A 227 -25.48 14.30 18.46
N ARG A 228 -24.98 15.27 17.69
CA ARG A 228 -25.83 16.18 16.90
C ARG A 228 -26.32 15.55 15.58
N TRP A 229 -25.72 14.45 15.12
CA TRP A 229 -25.82 13.93 13.75
C TRP A 229 -26.33 12.48 13.67
N GLU A 230 -27.13 12.05 14.65
CA GLU A 230 -27.63 10.67 14.76
C GLU A 230 -28.82 10.33 13.84
N SER A 231 -29.40 11.33 13.18
CA SER A 231 -30.54 11.12 12.27
C SER A 231 -30.14 10.26 11.06
N GLU A 232 -31.03 9.37 10.60
CA GLU A 232 -30.74 8.52 9.43
C GLU A 232 -30.42 9.34 8.17
N ARG A 233 -31.06 10.51 7.99
CA ARG A 233 -30.83 11.39 6.84
C ARG A 233 -29.45 12.03 6.93
N THR A 234 -29.06 12.53 8.10
CA THR A 234 -27.73 13.12 8.32
C THR A 234 -26.64 12.08 8.10
N MET A 235 -26.82 10.86 8.64
CA MET A 235 -25.81 9.82 8.54
C MET A 235 -25.56 9.36 7.08
N ARG A 236 -26.59 9.35 6.22
CA ARG A 236 -26.39 9.11 4.77
C ARG A 236 -25.46 10.13 4.15
N TRP A 237 -25.62 11.41 4.50
CA TRP A 237 -24.73 12.47 4.02
C TRP A 237 -23.34 12.38 4.63
N VAL A 238 -23.22 11.96 5.89
CA VAL A 238 -21.91 11.69 6.52
C VAL A 238 -21.16 10.60 5.74
N PHE A 239 -21.77 9.44 5.49
CA PHE A 239 -21.11 8.36 4.73
C PHE A 239 -20.77 8.75 3.29
N ALA A 240 -21.66 9.47 2.60
CA ALA A 240 -21.36 10.02 1.27
C ALA A 240 -20.20 11.03 1.34
N GLY A 241 -20.20 11.90 2.35
CA GLY A 241 -19.14 12.87 2.61
C GLY A 241 -17.80 12.20 2.90
N ILE A 242 -17.78 11.10 3.66
CA ILE A 242 -16.56 10.29 3.88
C ILE A 242 -16.03 9.81 2.55
N ALA A 243 -16.85 9.12 1.74
CA ALA A 243 -16.40 8.57 0.46
C ALA A 243 -15.85 9.67 -0.48
N VAL A 244 -16.53 10.81 -0.56
CA VAL A 244 -16.08 11.95 -1.36
C VAL A 244 -14.78 12.54 -0.82
N CYS A 245 -14.68 12.83 0.49
CA CYS A 245 -13.49 13.44 1.08
C CYS A 245 -12.28 12.52 1.01
N VAL A 246 -12.47 11.22 1.21
CA VAL A 246 -11.40 10.20 1.11
C VAL A 246 -10.85 10.16 -0.30
N VAL A 247 -11.71 10.03 -1.31
CA VAL A 247 -11.29 9.96 -2.72
C VAL A 247 -10.68 11.29 -3.16
N ALA A 248 -11.32 12.41 -2.85
CA ALA A 248 -10.82 13.74 -3.19
C ALA A 248 -9.48 14.05 -2.52
N GLY A 249 -9.33 13.74 -1.23
CA GLY A 249 -8.10 13.91 -0.49
C GLY A 249 -6.96 13.07 -1.06
N PHE A 250 -7.22 11.79 -1.37
CA PHE A 250 -6.23 10.90 -1.97
C PHE A 250 -5.83 11.33 -3.40
N VAL A 251 -6.80 11.69 -4.25
CA VAL A 251 -6.53 12.19 -5.60
C VAL A 251 -5.75 13.50 -5.56
N THR A 252 -6.10 14.41 -4.66
CA THR A 252 -5.37 15.68 -4.47
C THR A 252 -3.92 15.41 -4.06
N LEU A 253 -3.71 14.52 -3.08
CA LEU A 253 -2.37 14.21 -2.60
C LEU A 253 -1.51 13.51 -3.66
N SER A 254 -2.08 12.54 -4.37
CA SER A 254 -1.38 11.78 -5.41
C SER A 254 -1.03 12.64 -6.63
N THR A 255 -1.92 13.52 -7.07
CA THR A 255 -1.64 14.45 -8.19
C THR A 255 -0.68 15.58 -7.80
N ALA A 256 -0.78 16.08 -6.58
CA ALA A 256 0.09 17.14 -6.07
C ALA A 256 1.45 16.63 -5.57
N ALA A 257 1.67 15.31 -5.48
CA ALA A 257 2.89 14.73 -4.91
C ALA A 257 4.16 15.30 -5.56
N GLY A 258 4.29 15.23 -6.90
CA GLY A 258 5.45 15.76 -7.62
C GLY A 258 5.75 17.24 -7.33
N PRO A 259 4.79 18.16 -7.54
CA PRO A 259 4.96 19.58 -7.20
C PRO A 259 5.27 19.84 -5.72
N LEU A 260 4.67 19.09 -4.80
CA LEU A 260 4.91 19.23 -3.36
C LEU A 260 6.35 18.86 -2.97
N LEU A 261 6.99 17.94 -3.70
CA LEU A 261 8.39 17.57 -3.49
C LEU A 261 9.38 18.72 -3.76
N ALA A 262 8.98 19.79 -4.44
CA ALA A 262 9.81 20.99 -4.61
C ALA A 262 9.72 21.94 -3.40
N HIS A 263 8.72 21.78 -2.54
CA HIS A 263 8.45 22.71 -1.43
C HIS A 263 9.09 22.25 -0.12
N GLY A 264 9.18 23.16 0.85
CA GLY A 264 9.67 22.84 2.20
C GLY A 264 8.71 21.96 3.00
N TRP A 265 9.19 21.43 4.12
CA TRP A 265 8.46 20.48 4.96
C TRP A 265 7.09 21.01 5.44
N ALA A 266 7.03 22.29 5.83
CA ALA A 266 5.81 22.90 6.39
C ALA A 266 4.64 22.87 5.39
N VAL A 267 4.91 23.17 4.12
CA VAL A 267 3.89 23.14 3.06
C VAL A 267 3.42 21.71 2.80
N ARG A 268 4.34 20.74 2.76
CA ARG A 268 4.00 19.31 2.58
C ARG A 268 3.14 18.79 3.74
N THR A 269 3.50 19.14 4.97
CA THR A 269 2.73 18.80 6.17
C THR A 269 1.34 19.42 6.13
N ALA A 270 1.24 20.72 5.81
CA ALA A 270 -0.04 21.41 5.70
C ALA A 270 -0.93 20.78 4.61
N ALA A 271 -0.37 20.48 3.44
CA ALA A 271 -1.09 19.83 2.35
C ALA A 271 -1.57 18.42 2.73
N PHE A 272 -0.73 17.63 3.39
CA PHE A 272 -1.09 16.28 3.86
C PHE A 272 -2.22 16.33 4.90
N VAL A 273 -2.10 17.21 5.90
CA VAL A 273 -3.14 17.40 6.93
C VAL A 273 -4.43 17.92 6.31
N ALA A 274 -4.36 18.88 5.39
CA ALA A 274 -5.54 19.41 4.70
C ALA A 274 -6.26 18.34 3.86
N ALA A 275 -5.52 17.41 3.25
CA ALA A 275 -6.09 16.31 2.47
C ALA A 275 -6.78 15.25 3.35
N LEU A 276 -6.24 14.94 4.53
CA LEU A 276 -6.80 13.90 5.41
C LEU A 276 -7.86 14.42 6.39
N ALA A 277 -7.73 15.65 6.89
CA ALA A 277 -8.53 16.15 8.01
C ALA A 277 -10.05 16.11 7.78
N PRO A 278 -10.60 16.51 6.61
CA PRO A 278 -12.04 16.43 6.37
C PRO A 278 -12.57 15.00 6.41
N ALA A 279 -11.83 14.06 5.79
CA ALA A 279 -12.17 12.65 5.80
C ALA A 279 -12.10 12.08 7.22
N ALA A 280 -11.00 12.30 7.93
CA ALA A 280 -10.78 11.81 9.29
C ALA A 280 -11.86 12.33 10.27
N PHE A 281 -12.21 13.62 10.18
CA PHE A 281 -13.30 14.19 10.96
C PHE A 281 -14.62 13.48 10.69
N LEU A 282 -15.00 13.28 9.42
CA LEU A 282 -16.24 12.60 9.10
C LEU A 282 -16.22 11.12 9.50
N MET A 283 -15.07 10.44 9.39
CA MET A 283 -14.89 9.04 9.77
C MET A 283 -15.04 8.80 11.28
N GLY A 284 -14.89 9.83 12.12
CA GLY A 284 -15.05 9.74 13.57
C GLY A 284 -16.49 9.68 14.07
N ILE A 285 -17.47 10.06 13.24
CA ILE A 285 -18.89 10.17 13.64
C ILE A 285 -19.64 8.83 13.68
N PRO A 286 -19.47 7.90 12.71
CA PRO A 286 -20.36 6.73 12.61
C PRO A 286 -20.26 5.73 13.75
N PHE A 287 -19.09 5.58 14.37
CA PHE A 287 -18.89 4.66 15.49
C PHE A 287 -19.70 5.07 16.73
N PRO A 288 -19.50 6.27 17.33
CA PRO A 288 -20.27 6.69 18.51
C PRO A 288 -21.77 6.81 18.23
N ALA A 289 -22.17 7.26 17.03
CA ALA A 289 -23.58 7.32 16.66
C ALA A 289 -24.26 5.94 16.59
N ALA A 290 -23.53 4.89 16.21
CA ALA A 290 -24.03 3.52 16.24
C ALA A 290 -24.10 2.97 17.67
N ILE A 291 -23.12 3.27 18.52
CA ILE A 291 -23.12 2.90 19.94
C ILE A 291 -24.30 3.54 20.69
N SER A 292 -24.56 4.82 20.45
CA SER A 292 -25.72 5.56 21.00
C SER A 292 -27.06 4.87 20.68
N ARG A 293 -27.25 4.48 19.41
CA ARG A 293 -28.43 3.69 18.98
C ARG A 293 -28.55 2.34 19.65
N LEU A 294 -27.44 1.61 19.80
CA LEU A 294 -27.45 0.34 20.52
C LEU A 294 -27.77 0.52 22.00
N GLY A 295 -27.31 1.62 22.61
CA GLY A 295 -27.64 1.99 23.98
C GLY A 295 -29.14 2.24 24.17
N ALA A 296 -29.79 2.91 23.20
CA ALA A 296 -31.23 3.17 23.24
C ALA A 296 -32.11 1.91 23.21
N VAL A 297 -31.60 0.79 22.70
CA VAL A 297 -32.31 -0.51 22.64
C VAL A 297 -31.81 -1.52 23.68
N GLY A 298 -31.20 -1.04 24.77
CA GLY A 298 -30.81 -1.87 25.93
C GLY A 298 -29.33 -2.21 26.02
N GLY A 299 -28.50 -1.82 25.04
CA GLY A 299 -27.04 -1.82 25.15
C GLY A 299 -26.33 -3.19 25.18
N SER A 300 -27.06 -4.30 25.21
CA SER A 300 -26.49 -5.66 25.30
C SER A 300 -25.53 -6.02 24.15
N ALA A 301 -25.72 -5.41 22.97
CA ALA A 301 -24.88 -5.61 21.79
C ALA A 301 -23.61 -4.73 21.75
N ILE A 302 -23.43 -3.77 22.66
CA ILE A 302 -22.29 -2.84 22.65
C ILE A 302 -20.93 -3.55 22.80
N PRO A 303 -20.74 -4.48 23.76
CA PRO A 303 -19.46 -5.19 23.90
C PRO A 303 -19.11 -6.01 22.66
N PHE A 304 -20.12 -6.65 22.06
CA PHE A 304 -19.95 -7.42 20.83
C PHE A 304 -19.57 -6.51 19.64
N ALA A 305 -20.24 -5.37 19.49
CA ALA A 305 -19.92 -4.36 18.47
C ALA A 305 -18.46 -3.88 18.56
N TRP A 306 -18.00 -3.56 19.77
CA TRP A 306 -16.61 -3.18 20.03
C TRP A 306 -15.62 -4.28 19.67
N ALA A 307 -15.90 -5.52 20.09
CA ALA A 307 -15.04 -6.67 19.80
C ALA A 307 -14.91 -6.89 18.28
N VAL A 308 -16.03 -6.90 17.55
CA VAL A 308 -16.03 -7.07 16.08
C VAL A 308 -15.20 -5.97 15.43
N ASN A 309 -15.42 -4.71 15.79
CA ASN A 309 -14.68 -3.61 15.20
C ASN A 309 -13.17 -3.70 15.45
N GLY A 310 -12.75 -4.04 16.67
CA GLY A 310 -11.34 -4.23 17.02
C GLY A 310 -10.67 -5.31 16.18
N PHE A 311 -11.26 -6.50 16.11
CA PHE A 311 -10.71 -7.61 15.33
C PHE A 311 -10.59 -7.30 13.84
N PHE A 312 -11.63 -6.74 13.26
CA PHE A 312 -11.64 -6.40 11.84
C PHE A 312 -10.77 -5.18 11.52
N SER A 313 -10.42 -4.34 12.49
CA SER A 313 -9.39 -3.32 12.30
C SER A 313 -7.99 -3.96 12.20
N VAL A 314 -7.68 -4.96 13.01
CA VAL A 314 -6.42 -5.71 12.89
C VAL A 314 -6.33 -6.44 11.54
N ALA A 315 -7.38 -7.15 11.14
CA ALA A 315 -7.44 -7.79 9.82
C ALA A 315 -7.39 -6.75 8.68
N GLY A 316 -8.05 -5.61 8.87
CA GLY A 316 -8.05 -4.47 7.96
C GLY A 316 -6.66 -3.91 7.73
N ALA A 317 -5.79 -3.91 8.74
CA ALA A 317 -4.41 -3.46 8.58
C ALA A 317 -3.62 -4.31 7.59
N SER A 318 -3.75 -5.63 7.71
CA SER A 318 -3.13 -6.59 6.79
C SER A 318 -3.76 -6.51 5.40
N LEU A 319 -5.09 -6.38 5.30
CA LEU A 319 -5.79 -6.21 4.04
C LEU A 319 -5.41 -4.92 3.31
N ALA A 320 -5.23 -3.81 4.03
CA ALA A 320 -4.77 -2.55 3.44
C ALA A 320 -3.38 -2.70 2.82
N SER A 321 -2.47 -3.40 3.52
CA SER A 321 -1.11 -3.65 3.03
C SER A 321 -1.10 -4.61 1.83
N ILE A 322 -1.94 -5.65 1.84
CA ILE A 322 -2.10 -6.58 0.71
C ILE A 322 -2.72 -5.85 -0.50
N GLY A 323 -3.77 -5.06 -0.26
CA GLY A 323 -4.42 -4.24 -1.29
C GLY A 323 -3.44 -3.26 -1.92
N ALA A 324 -2.67 -2.54 -1.11
CA ALA A 324 -1.62 -1.64 -1.57
C ALA A 324 -0.57 -2.36 -2.45
N LEU A 325 -0.20 -3.59 -2.08
CA LEU A 325 0.81 -4.37 -2.79
C LEU A 325 0.32 -4.91 -4.15
N TRP A 326 -0.94 -5.36 -4.23
CA TRP A 326 -1.47 -6.09 -5.39
C TRP A 326 -2.41 -5.27 -6.26
N LEU A 327 -3.22 -4.42 -5.65
CA LEU A 327 -4.20 -3.56 -6.31
C LEU A 327 -3.71 -2.12 -6.45
N GLY A 328 -2.75 -1.70 -5.62
CA GLY A 328 -2.30 -0.32 -5.55
C GLY A 328 -3.15 0.54 -4.61
N PHE A 329 -2.65 1.73 -4.30
CA PHE A 329 -3.25 2.66 -3.34
C PHE A 329 -4.63 3.16 -3.80
N ARG A 330 -4.78 3.50 -5.10
CA ARG A 330 -6.02 3.98 -5.71
C ARG A 330 -7.18 3.03 -5.48
N TRP A 331 -6.99 1.76 -5.78
CA TRP A 331 -8.02 0.73 -5.61
C TRP A 331 -8.27 0.41 -4.15
N THR A 332 -7.23 0.41 -3.31
CA THR A 332 -7.38 0.17 -1.86
C THR A 332 -8.23 1.27 -1.20
N VAL A 333 -7.98 2.53 -1.52
CA VAL A 333 -8.79 3.68 -1.08
C VAL A 333 -10.21 3.61 -1.65
N GLY A 334 -10.35 3.27 -2.94
CA GLY A 334 -11.66 3.08 -3.56
C GLY A 334 -12.50 2.01 -2.87
N ILE A 335 -11.90 0.88 -2.52
CA ILE A 335 -12.57 -0.19 -1.75
C ILE A 335 -12.97 0.33 -0.36
N GLY A 336 -12.09 1.05 0.33
CA GLY A 336 -12.42 1.69 1.62
C GLY A 336 -13.63 2.64 1.52
N ALA A 337 -13.67 3.48 0.47
CA ALA A 337 -14.80 4.38 0.21
C ALA A 337 -16.10 3.60 -0.07
N VAL A 338 -16.05 2.53 -0.87
CA VAL A 338 -17.21 1.65 -1.12
C VAL A 338 -17.68 0.97 0.16
N LEU A 339 -16.77 0.49 1.01
CA LEU A 339 -17.11 -0.09 2.29
C LEU A 339 -17.85 0.92 3.19
N TYR A 340 -17.42 2.18 3.23
CA TYR A 340 -18.16 3.23 3.95
C TYR A 340 -19.58 3.44 3.44
N ILE A 341 -19.80 3.39 2.12
CA ILE A 341 -21.16 3.45 1.55
C ILE A 341 -22.00 2.25 1.99
N ILE A 342 -21.43 1.04 1.95
CA ILE A 342 -22.08 -0.19 2.44
C ILE A 342 -22.45 -0.05 3.92
N THR A 343 -21.54 0.46 4.75
CA THR A 343 -21.77 0.74 6.18
C THR A 343 -22.95 1.70 6.37
N GLY A 344 -23.06 2.74 5.54
CA GLY A 344 -24.20 3.67 5.57
C GLY A 344 -25.54 3.04 5.20
N LEU A 345 -25.56 2.06 4.30
CA LEU A 345 -26.76 1.27 3.99
C LEU A 345 -27.15 0.37 5.17
N GLN A 346 -26.16 -0.21 5.84
CA GLN A 346 -26.35 -1.08 7.00
C GLN A 346 -26.76 -0.32 8.27
N TYR A 347 -26.40 0.96 8.40
CA TYR A 347 -26.71 1.80 9.56
C TYR A 347 -28.20 1.81 9.94
N ARG A 348 -29.11 1.68 8.96
CA ARG A 348 -30.56 1.62 9.22
C ARG A 348 -31.02 0.37 9.96
N ARG A 349 -30.22 -0.70 9.91
CA ARG A 349 -30.51 -1.99 10.56
C ARG A 349 -29.94 -2.06 11.98
N VAL A 350 -29.04 -1.14 12.33
CA VAL A 350 -28.44 -1.10 13.68
C VAL A 350 -29.46 -0.55 14.67
N GLY A 351 -29.79 -1.35 15.69
CA GLY A 351 -30.74 -0.97 16.75
C GLY A 351 -32.22 -1.05 16.35
N ARG A 352 -32.55 -1.90 15.36
CA ARG A 352 -33.93 -2.34 15.07
C ARG A 352 -34.10 -3.80 15.47
#